data_AF-A0A8H5KT95-F1
#
_entry.id   AF-A0A8H5KT95-F1
#
_cell.length_a   1.000
_cell.length_b   1.000
_cell.length_c   1.000
_cell.angle_alpha   90.00
_cell.angle_beta   90.00
_cell.angle_gamma   90.00
#
_symmetry.space_group_name_H-M   'P 1'
#
loop_
_entity.id
_entity.type
_entity.pdbx_description
1 polymer ?
#
loop_
_entity_poly.entity_id
_entity_poly.type
_entity_poly.pdbx_seq_one_letter_code
_entity_poly.pdbx_strand_id
1 'polypeptide(L)'
;MAPPKDTGDVRPGDASLTTAPHLAEAPTSNVNVDRPRRTPCSPSTSAFVLFLSQSLRPYLQCVRSSLTAALTLSNFASQTAERHNVPEIEAQTSPEVLLQPLTIARNENERVLIEPSINSVRISIKIKQADEIEHILVHKFTRFLTQRAESFFILRRKPIKGYDISFLITNFHTEEMLKHKLVDFIIQFMEEVDKEISEMKLFLNARARFVAESFLTPFD
;
A
#
# COMPACT_ATOMS: atom_id res chain seq x y z
N MET A 1 -6.82 56.07 -66.02
CA MET A 1 -7.07 57.50 -65.67
C MET A 1 -6.98 57.61 -64.16
N ALA A 2 -6.24 58.59 -63.64
CA ALA A 2 -5.84 58.71 -62.22
C ALA A 2 -5.21 60.11 -61.98
N PRO A 3 -4.87 60.56 -60.75
CA PRO A 3 -5.29 60.19 -59.38
C PRO A 3 -5.85 61.48 -58.67
N PRO A 4 -5.37 61.96 -57.48
CA PRO A 4 -5.18 61.41 -56.12
C PRO A 4 -6.24 62.02 -55.13
N LYS A 5 -6.17 62.10 -53.78
CA LYS A 5 -5.29 61.74 -52.62
C LYS A 5 -6.23 61.24 -51.46
N ASP A 6 -5.85 60.60 -50.34
CA ASP A 6 -4.58 60.29 -49.63
C ASP A 6 -4.19 61.20 -48.42
N THR A 7 -3.48 60.63 -47.43
CA THR A 7 -3.11 61.02 -46.04
C THR A 7 -4.10 60.59 -44.92
N GLY A 8 -3.66 59.88 -43.85
CA GLY A 8 -2.33 59.29 -43.57
C GLY A 8 -2.27 58.33 -42.36
N ASP A 9 -1.20 57.52 -42.28
CA ASP A 9 -0.89 56.51 -41.25
C ASP A 9 -0.70 57.05 -39.81
N VAL A 10 -0.96 56.21 -38.79
CA VAL A 10 0.03 55.74 -37.78
C VAL A 10 -0.41 54.33 -37.27
N ARG A 11 0.55 53.53 -36.77
CA ARG A 11 0.45 52.07 -36.49
C ARG A 11 0.32 51.70 -34.98
N PRO A 12 0.07 50.41 -34.62
CA PRO A 12 -0.48 50.01 -33.30
C PRO A 12 0.54 49.42 -32.30
N GLY A 13 0.11 49.16 -31.06
CA GLY A 13 0.74 48.18 -30.16
C GLY A 13 0.69 48.48 -28.65
N ASP A 14 -0.22 47.81 -27.94
CA ASP A 14 -0.14 47.19 -26.59
C ASP A 14 0.47 47.86 -25.32
N ALA A 15 -0.01 47.33 -24.18
CA ALA A 15 0.67 47.13 -22.88
C ALA A 15 0.63 48.18 -21.73
N SER A 16 -0.32 47.92 -20.80
CA SER A 16 -0.07 47.72 -19.34
C SER A 16 0.14 48.91 -18.36
N LEU A 17 0.14 48.58 -17.05
CA LEU A 17 0.63 49.35 -15.87
C LEU A 17 -0.19 50.61 -15.46
N THR A 18 -0.97 50.66 -14.35
CA THR A 18 -0.73 50.58 -12.87
C THR A 18 -0.76 51.96 -12.15
N THR A 19 -1.06 51.92 -10.84
CA THR A 19 -0.62 52.87 -9.76
C THR A 19 -1.67 53.81 -9.14
N ALA A 20 -1.51 54.00 -7.82
CA ALA A 20 -2.40 54.69 -6.87
C ALA A 20 -2.22 56.24 -6.84
N PRO A 21 -2.73 56.91 -5.79
CA PRO A 21 -1.76 57.61 -4.95
C PRO A 21 -1.91 57.45 -3.41
N HIS A 22 -0.82 57.82 -2.74
CA HIS A 22 -0.60 58.13 -1.31
C HIS A 22 -1.52 59.26 -0.77
N LEU A 23 -1.54 59.71 0.51
CA LEU A 23 -0.65 59.57 1.70
C LEU A 23 -1.43 59.96 2.99
N ALA A 24 -1.13 59.39 4.16
CA ALA A 24 -1.24 60.02 5.51
C ALA A 24 -0.79 59.05 6.63
N GLU A 25 -0.22 59.57 7.73
CA GLU A 25 0.26 58.79 8.89
C GLU A 25 -0.55 59.04 10.19
N ALA A 26 -0.21 58.31 11.26
CA ALA A 26 -0.97 58.21 12.52
C ALA A 26 -0.75 59.37 13.51
N PRO A 27 -1.53 59.39 14.63
CA PRO A 27 -0.85 59.23 15.92
C PRO A 27 -1.52 58.23 16.89
N THR A 28 -0.84 57.96 18.01
CA THR A 28 -1.17 56.93 19.01
C THR A 28 -1.98 57.44 20.22
N SER A 29 -2.86 56.60 20.77
CA SER A 29 -3.30 56.71 22.18
C SER A 29 -3.73 55.36 22.76
N ASN A 30 -3.20 54.99 23.93
CA ASN A 30 -3.57 53.75 24.64
C ASN A 30 -4.93 53.88 25.34
N VAL A 31 -5.80 52.88 25.20
CA VAL A 31 -6.86 52.59 26.18
C VAL A 31 -6.88 51.09 26.44
N ASN A 32 -6.65 50.69 27.69
CA ASN A 32 -6.71 49.30 28.13
C ASN A 32 -8.14 48.97 28.60
N VAL A 33 -8.76 47.93 28.05
CA VAL A 33 -10.09 47.46 28.45
C VAL A 33 -10.06 45.93 28.56
N ASP A 34 -10.44 45.42 29.72
CA ASP A 34 -10.36 43.99 30.04
C ASP A 34 -11.08 43.09 29.04
N ARG A 35 -10.39 42.01 28.65
CA ARG A 35 -11.00 40.76 28.21
C ARG A 35 -10.49 39.64 29.11
N PRO A 36 -11.36 38.78 29.64
CA PRO A 36 -10.96 37.73 30.58
C PRO A 36 -9.99 36.76 29.91
N ARG A 37 -8.96 36.32 30.65
CA ARG A 37 -8.06 35.25 30.23
C ARG A 37 -8.88 34.00 29.90
N ARG A 38 -9.00 33.66 28.62
CA ARG A 38 -9.37 32.30 28.23
C ARG A 38 -8.21 31.39 28.62
N THR A 39 -8.42 30.60 29.67
CA THR A 39 -7.56 29.47 29.99
C THR A 39 -7.41 28.57 28.75
N PRO A 40 -6.21 28.10 28.39
CA PRO A 40 -6.11 27.07 27.37
C PRO A 40 -6.86 25.84 27.87
N CYS A 41 -7.90 25.43 27.16
CA CYS A 41 -8.60 24.19 27.48
C CYS A 41 -7.59 23.04 27.37
N SER A 42 -7.49 22.23 28.42
CA SER A 42 -6.68 21.01 28.40
C SER A 42 -7.13 20.13 27.23
N PRO A 43 -6.23 19.72 26.31
CA PRO A 43 -6.58 18.72 25.32
C PRO A 43 -6.97 17.43 26.06
N SER A 44 -8.09 16.82 25.68
CA SER A 44 -8.54 15.58 26.32
C SER A 44 -7.53 14.47 26.06
N THR A 45 -7.16 13.75 27.12
CA THR A 45 -6.06 12.76 27.17
C THR A 45 -6.28 11.51 26.28
N SER A 46 -7.33 11.51 25.45
CA SER A 46 -7.66 10.44 24.51
C SER A 46 -7.09 10.65 23.10
N ALA A 47 -6.72 11.90 22.73
CA ALA A 47 -6.19 12.18 21.39
C ALA A 47 -4.75 11.66 21.16
N PHE A 48 -4.00 11.38 22.23
CA PHE A 48 -2.55 11.09 22.15
C PHE A 48 -2.19 9.63 21.84
N VAL A 49 -3.16 8.73 21.73
CA VAL A 49 -2.95 7.28 21.53
C VAL A 49 -2.78 6.90 20.04
N LEU A 50 -3.05 7.83 19.11
CA LEU A 50 -2.99 7.61 17.66
C LEU A 50 -1.55 7.55 17.06
N PHE A 51 -0.57 7.08 17.82
CA PHE A 51 0.85 7.01 17.41
C PHE A 51 1.35 5.58 17.07
N LEU A 52 0.45 4.72 16.58
CA LEU A 52 0.80 3.38 16.10
C LEU A 52 1.17 3.39 14.60
N SER A 53 2.48 3.48 14.35
CA SER A 53 3.14 3.33 13.03
C SER A 53 2.74 4.34 11.94
N GLN A 54 3.47 5.45 11.85
CA GLN A 54 3.32 6.45 10.77
C GLN A 54 3.39 5.86 9.34
N SER A 55 4.14 4.75 9.13
CA SER A 55 4.37 4.21 7.78
C SER A 55 3.53 2.99 7.40
N LEU A 56 2.93 2.24 8.35
CA LEU A 56 2.16 1.04 8.02
C LEU A 56 0.83 1.38 7.33
N ARG A 57 0.07 2.33 7.89
CA ARG A 57 -1.23 2.74 7.34
C ARG A 57 -1.14 3.27 5.88
N PRO A 58 -0.24 4.21 5.51
CA PRO A 58 -0.12 4.65 4.12
C PRO A 58 0.41 3.55 3.19
N TYR A 59 1.27 2.64 3.67
CA TYR A 59 1.72 1.48 2.89
C TYR A 59 0.57 0.53 2.54
N LEU A 60 -0.22 0.09 3.53
CA LEU A 60 -1.38 -0.77 3.30
C LEU A 60 -2.45 -0.07 2.46
N GLN A 61 -2.65 1.24 2.62
CA GLN A 61 -3.56 2.02 1.76
C GLN A 61 -3.06 2.08 0.31
N CYS A 62 -1.75 2.23 0.08
CA CYS A 62 -1.15 2.18 -1.25
C CYS A 62 -1.35 0.79 -1.90
N VAL A 63 -1.01 -0.28 -1.18
CA VAL A 63 -1.24 -1.67 -1.64
C VAL A 63 -2.72 -1.91 -1.95
N ARG A 64 -3.64 -1.46 -1.09
CA ARG A 64 -5.10 -1.56 -1.29
C ARG A 64 -5.55 -0.86 -2.58
N SER A 65 -5.07 0.37 -2.84
CA SER A 65 -5.40 1.11 -4.06
C SER A 65 -4.84 0.42 -5.31
N SER A 66 -3.58 -0.02 -5.29
CA SER A 66 -2.95 -0.73 -6.41
C SER A 66 -3.59 -2.09 -6.69
N LEU A 67 -3.97 -2.86 -5.66
CA LEU A 67 -4.72 -4.11 -5.83
C LEU A 67 -6.12 -3.88 -6.40
N THR A 68 -6.81 -2.80 -5.99
CA THR A 68 -8.13 -2.45 -6.51
C THR A 68 -8.10 -2.11 -8.01
N ALA A 69 -6.99 -1.50 -8.46
CA ALA A 69 -6.72 -1.22 -9.86
C ALA A 69 -6.21 -2.45 -10.65
N ALA A 70 -5.35 -3.28 -10.06
CA ALA A 70 -4.83 -4.50 -10.70
C ALA A 70 -5.91 -5.59 -10.87
N LEU A 71 -6.88 -5.68 -9.96
CA LEU A 71 -8.01 -6.62 -10.05
C LEU A 71 -9.12 -6.06 -10.97
N THR A 72 -8.76 -5.78 -12.21
CA THR A 72 -9.67 -5.51 -13.35
C THR A 72 -9.52 -6.65 -14.37
N LEU A 73 -9.64 -7.88 -13.89
CA LEU A 73 -9.46 -9.09 -14.69
C LEU A 73 -10.64 -9.33 -15.62
N SER A 74 -10.35 -10.01 -16.72
CA SER A 74 -11.31 -10.46 -17.73
C SER A 74 -10.98 -11.89 -18.16
N ASN A 75 -12.01 -12.65 -18.59
CA ASN A 75 -11.81 -14.00 -19.09
C ASN A 75 -11.12 -13.94 -20.47
N PHE A 76 -9.94 -14.54 -20.59
CA PHE A 76 -9.11 -14.52 -21.79
C PHE A 76 -8.60 -15.94 -22.06
N ALA A 77 -8.83 -16.43 -23.27
CA ALA A 77 -8.34 -17.74 -23.72
C ALA A 77 -6.86 -17.63 -24.14
N SER A 78 -6.08 -18.69 -23.92
CA SER A 78 -4.66 -18.65 -24.22
C SER A 78 -4.40 -18.66 -25.73
N GLN A 79 -3.53 -17.76 -26.17
CA GLN A 79 -3.21 -17.59 -27.60
C GLN A 79 -2.31 -18.71 -28.15
N THR A 80 -1.61 -19.44 -27.27
CA THR A 80 -0.64 -20.48 -27.65
C THR A 80 -1.25 -21.88 -27.73
N ALA A 81 -2.39 -22.12 -27.07
CA ALA A 81 -3.01 -23.44 -26.98
C ALA A 81 -4.54 -23.38 -27.14
N GLU A 82 -5.05 -23.99 -28.21
CA GLU A 82 -6.49 -23.97 -28.52
C GLU A 82 -7.33 -24.51 -27.36
N ARG A 83 -8.43 -23.82 -27.04
CA ARG A 83 -9.41 -24.18 -25.99
C ARG A 83 -8.88 -24.21 -24.55
N HIS A 84 -7.64 -23.81 -24.31
CA HIS A 84 -7.11 -23.68 -22.94
C HIS A 84 -7.30 -22.24 -22.42
N ASN A 85 -7.70 -22.10 -21.16
CA ASN A 85 -7.53 -20.88 -20.39
C ASN A 85 -6.46 -21.18 -19.33
N VAL A 86 -5.39 -20.38 -19.33
CA VAL A 86 -4.24 -20.50 -18.44
C VAL A 86 -3.98 -19.10 -17.87
N PRO A 87 -3.63 -18.95 -16.57
CA PRO A 87 -3.20 -17.67 -16.04
C PRO A 87 -1.95 -17.18 -16.78
N GLU A 88 -2.10 -16.19 -17.65
CA GLU A 88 -1.03 -15.73 -18.55
C GLU A 88 0.18 -15.17 -17.77
N ILE A 89 -0.02 -14.70 -16.53
CA ILE A 89 1.08 -14.28 -15.64
C ILE A 89 2.01 -15.44 -15.21
N GLU A 90 1.54 -16.70 -15.24
CA GLU A 90 2.34 -17.91 -15.01
C GLU A 90 2.87 -18.51 -16.31
N ALA A 91 2.11 -18.39 -17.42
CA ALA A 91 2.53 -18.91 -18.73
C ALA A 91 3.65 -18.06 -19.36
N GLN A 92 3.53 -16.73 -19.27
CA GLN A 92 4.44 -15.73 -19.84
C GLN A 92 4.73 -15.92 -21.35
N THR A 93 3.81 -16.56 -22.09
CA THR A 93 3.95 -16.81 -23.54
C THR A 93 3.50 -15.63 -24.40
N SER A 94 2.49 -14.87 -23.98
CA SER A 94 2.01 -13.67 -24.67
C SER A 94 2.42 -12.39 -23.91
N PRO A 95 3.52 -11.71 -24.30
CA PRO A 95 4.03 -10.55 -23.56
C PRO A 95 3.08 -9.33 -23.60
N GLU A 96 2.26 -9.20 -24.64
CA GLU A 96 1.32 -8.10 -24.85
C GLU A 96 0.12 -8.09 -23.89
N VAL A 97 -0.14 -9.20 -23.18
CA VAL A 97 -1.17 -9.27 -22.13
C VAL A 97 -0.59 -9.20 -20.72
N LEU A 98 0.73 -9.06 -20.58
CA LEU A 98 1.41 -8.80 -19.32
C LEU A 98 1.48 -7.29 -19.07
N LEU A 99 1.06 -6.86 -17.89
CA LEU A 99 1.11 -5.46 -17.47
C LEU A 99 2.38 -5.18 -16.65
N GLN A 100 2.82 -3.93 -16.63
CA GLN A 100 4.03 -3.51 -15.92
C GLN A 100 4.00 -3.94 -14.44
N PRO A 101 4.97 -4.76 -13.97
CA PRO A 101 5.07 -5.11 -12.57
C PRO A 101 5.28 -3.88 -11.68
N LEU A 102 4.55 -3.83 -10.56
CA LEU A 102 4.58 -2.77 -9.56
C LEU A 102 5.19 -3.31 -8.26
N THR A 103 6.23 -2.66 -7.74
CA THR A 103 6.76 -2.96 -6.39
C THR A 103 6.43 -1.83 -5.44
N ILE A 104 5.76 -2.15 -4.34
CA ILE A 104 5.43 -1.23 -3.26
C ILE A 104 6.24 -1.68 -2.05
N ALA A 105 7.13 -0.82 -1.55
CA ALA A 105 7.97 -1.12 -0.39
C ALA A 105 7.72 -0.12 0.73
N ARG A 106 7.64 -0.62 1.98
CA ARG A 106 7.68 0.21 3.19
C ARG A 106 9.10 0.34 3.72
N ASN A 107 9.88 -0.74 3.60
CA ASN A 107 11.28 -0.86 3.97
C ASN A 107 11.96 -1.83 2.98
N GLU A 108 13.29 -1.88 2.93
CA GLU A 108 14.05 -2.88 2.14
C GLU A 108 13.64 -4.34 2.45
N ASN A 109 13.24 -4.56 3.71
CA ASN A 109 12.80 -5.84 4.24
C ASN A 109 11.29 -6.11 4.16
N GLU A 110 10.48 -5.16 3.68
CA GLU A 110 9.02 -5.24 3.73
C GLU A 110 8.42 -4.63 2.46
N ARG A 111 7.97 -5.50 1.56
CA ARG A 111 7.50 -5.11 0.22
C ARG A 111 6.48 -6.08 -0.37
N VAL A 112 5.60 -5.56 -1.22
CA VAL A 112 4.72 -6.34 -2.10
C VAL A 112 5.13 -6.10 -3.56
N LEU A 113 5.26 -7.18 -4.31
CA LEU A 113 5.35 -7.18 -5.77
C LEU A 113 4.00 -7.61 -6.35
N ILE A 114 3.40 -6.74 -7.17
CA ILE A 114 2.16 -7.00 -7.90
C ILE A 114 2.52 -7.13 -9.38
N GLU A 115 2.22 -8.27 -9.97
CA GLU A 115 2.49 -8.60 -11.37
C GLU A 115 1.12 -8.85 -12.05
N PRO A 116 0.55 -7.85 -12.75
CA PRO A 116 -0.79 -7.96 -13.33
C PRO A 116 -0.78 -8.46 -14.78
N SER A 117 -1.87 -9.08 -15.20
CA SER A 117 -2.15 -9.52 -16.58
C SER A 117 -3.65 -9.49 -16.84
N ILE A 118 -4.08 -9.70 -18.09
CA ILE A 118 -5.47 -9.59 -18.54
C ILE A 118 -6.47 -10.53 -17.82
N ASN A 119 -6.04 -11.75 -17.46
CA ASN A 119 -6.86 -12.78 -16.81
C ASN A 119 -6.37 -13.20 -15.42
N SER A 120 -5.23 -12.67 -14.97
CA SER A 120 -4.61 -13.09 -13.71
C SER A 120 -3.69 -12.02 -13.11
N VAL A 121 -3.60 -11.98 -11.78
CA VAL A 121 -2.63 -11.17 -11.03
C VAL A 121 -1.86 -12.09 -10.09
N ARG A 122 -0.52 -12.01 -10.14
CA ARG A 122 0.35 -12.61 -9.12
C ARG A 122 0.75 -11.54 -8.11
N ILE A 123 0.66 -11.88 -6.83
CA ILE A 123 0.92 -10.95 -5.72
C ILE A 123 1.89 -11.62 -4.76
N SER A 124 3.13 -11.16 -4.71
CA SER A 124 4.20 -11.74 -3.90
C SER A 124 4.58 -10.81 -2.75
N ILE A 125 4.56 -11.32 -1.52
CA ILE A 125 4.77 -10.52 -0.30
C ILE A 125 6.08 -10.97 0.35
N LYS A 126 6.95 -9.99 0.67
CA LYS A 126 8.07 -10.17 1.58
C LYS A 126 7.66 -9.66 2.95
N ILE A 127 7.64 -10.56 3.92
CA ILE A 127 7.25 -10.31 5.32
C ILE A 127 8.47 -9.75 6.06
N LYS A 128 8.23 -8.85 7.02
CA LYS A 128 9.31 -8.29 7.85
C LYS A 128 9.96 -9.41 8.67
N GLN A 129 11.28 -9.46 8.66
CA GLN A 129 12.11 -10.37 9.47
C GLN A 129 13.17 -9.51 10.18
N ALA A 130 13.14 -9.45 11.51
CA ALA A 130 14.12 -8.74 12.33
C ALA A 130 15.22 -9.66 12.87
N ASP A 131 14.85 -10.89 13.29
CA ASP A 131 15.75 -11.86 13.92
C ASP A 131 15.74 -13.22 13.19
N GLU A 132 16.75 -14.06 13.42
CA GLU A 132 16.79 -15.44 12.91
C GLU A 132 15.57 -16.27 13.34
N ILE A 133 15.07 -16.04 14.56
CA ILE A 133 13.85 -16.68 15.07
C ILE A 133 12.63 -16.29 14.21
N GLU A 134 12.49 -15.02 13.82
CA GLU A 134 11.39 -14.56 12.96
C GLU A 134 11.51 -15.14 11.55
N HIS A 135 12.71 -15.18 10.98
CA HIS A 135 12.96 -15.84 9.68
C HIS A 135 12.54 -17.33 9.71
N ILE A 136 12.86 -18.05 10.79
CA ILE A 136 12.41 -19.44 10.97
C ILE A 136 10.88 -19.52 11.13
N LEU A 137 10.27 -18.67 11.98
CA LEU A 137 8.83 -18.65 12.20
C LEU A 137 8.05 -18.36 10.91
N VAL A 138 8.45 -17.32 10.15
CA VAL A 138 7.86 -16.97 8.85
C VAL A 138 7.95 -18.14 7.89
N HIS A 139 9.13 -18.76 7.73
CA HIS A 139 9.29 -19.90 6.84
C HIS A 139 8.45 -21.13 7.26
N LYS A 140 8.28 -21.40 8.57
CA LYS A 140 7.38 -22.48 9.03
C LYS A 140 5.92 -22.14 8.77
N PHE A 141 5.52 -20.89 9.03
CA PHE A 141 4.16 -20.39 8.87
C PHE A 141 3.69 -20.37 7.41
N THR A 142 4.47 -19.78 6.49
CA THR A 142 4.10 -19.75 5.05
C THR A 142 4.14 -21.16 4.44
N ARG A 143 4.99 -22.05 4.94
CA ARG A 143 4.99 -23.48 4.57
C ARG A 143 3.74 -24.22 5.07
N PHE A 144 3.23 -23.91 6.26
CA PHE A 144 1.99 -24.47 6.80
C PHE A 144 0.75 -24.01 6.03
N LEU A 145 0.75 -22.75 5.55
CA LEU A 145 -0.31 -22.23 4.68
C LEU A 145 -0.27 -22.83 3.28
N THR A 146 0.90 -22.86 2.63
CA THR A 146 1.04 -23.41 1.27
C THR A 146 0.75 -24.92 1.19
N GLN A 147 0.91 -25.66 2.30
CA GLN A 147 0.42 -27.04 2.44
C GLN A 147 -1.11 -27.19 2.41
N ARG A 148 -1.88 -26.11 2.56
CA ARG A 148 -3.36 -26.09 2.49
C ARG A 148 -3.90 -25.23 1.34
N ALA A 149 -3.06 -24.91 0.35
CA ALA A 149 -3.45 -24.14 -0.83
C ALA A 149 -4.60 -24.77 -1.67
N GLU A 150 -4.97 -26.03 -1.43
CA GLU A 150 -6.13 -26.67 -2.05
C GLU A 150 -7.45 -26.20 -1.43
N SER A 151 -7.51 -26.03 -0.10
CA SER A 151 -8.65 -25.39 0.58
C SER A 151 -8.62 -23.87 0.46
N PHE A 152 -7.43 -23.30 0.22
CA PHE A 152 -7.18 -21.87 0.15
C PHE A 152 -6.64 -21.50 -1.24
N PHE A 153 -7.53 -21.66 -2.23
CA PHE A 153 -7.26 -21.76 -3.66
C PHE A 153 -6.62 -20.53 -4.33
N ILE A 154 -6.63 -19.36 -3.68
CA ILE A 154 -5.92 -18.16 -4.15
C ILE A 154 -4.41 -18.19 -3.85
N LEU A 155 -3.91 -19.19 -3.11
CA LEU A 155 -2.52 -19.29 -2.68
C LEU A 155 -1.66 -20.14 -3.63
N ARG A 156 -0.50 -19.60 -4.04
CA ARG A 156 0.46 -20.32 -4.90
C ARG A 156 1.24 -21.33 -4.06
N ARG A 157 1.23 -22.62 -4.43
CA ARG A 157 1.93 -23.73 -3.72
C ARG A 157 3.44 -23.49 -3.49
N LYS A 158 4.06 -22.55 -4.22
CA LYS A 158 5.45 -22.12 -4.08
C LYS A 158 5.53 -20.60 -4.29
N PRO A 159 6.22 -19.84 -3.41
CA PRO A 159 6.41 -18.40 -3.61
C PRO A 159 7.36 -18.10 -4.78
N ILE A 160 7.36 -16.85 -5.22
CA ILE A 160 8.38 -16.29 -6.13
C ILE A 160 9.72 -16.13 -5.40
N LYS A 161 10.84 -16.29 -6.11
CA LYS A 161 12.19 -16.16 -5.54
C LYS A 161 12.37 -14.78 -4.89
N GLY A 162 12.80 -14.72 -3.64
CA GLY A 162 13.01 -13.47 -2.90
C GLY A 162 11.75 -12.88 -2.25
N TYR A 163 10.69 -13.67 -2.13
CA TYR A 163 9.44 -13.39 -1.42
C TYR A 163 9.04 -14.61 -0.59
N ASP A 164 8.32 -14.42 0.52
CA ASP A 164 8.03 -15.48 1.49
C ASP A 164 6.71 -16.22 1.18
N ILE A 165 5.77 -15.52 0.53
CA ILE A 165 4.47 -16.03 0.12
C ILE A 165 4.02 -15.36 -1.18
N SER A 166 3.30 -16.09 -2.03
CA SER A 166 2.71 -15.56 -3.27
C SER A 166 1.28 -16.05 -3.46
N PHE A 167 0.40 -15.14 -3.87
CA PHE A 167 -0.97 -15.40 -4.28
C PHE A 167 -1.10 -15.37 -5.80
N LEU A 168 -2.07 -16.09 -6.33
CA LEU A 168 -2.46 -16.08 -7.74
C LEU A 168 -3.98 -15.91 -7.80
N ILE A 169 -4.42 -14.76 -8.29
CA ILE A 169 -5.84 -14.47 -8.51
C ILE A 169 -6.10 -14.56 -10.02
N THR A 170 -7.18 -15.25 -10.39
CA THR A 170 -7.62 -15.44 -11.78
C THR A 170 -8.99 -14.77 -12.02
N ASN A 171 -9.41 -14.65 -13.28
CA ASN A 171 -10.76 -14.18 -13.63
C ASN A 171 -11.85 -14.99 -12.89
N PHE A 172 -11.70 -16.32 -12.82
CA PHE A 172 -12.63 -17.22 -12.13
C PHE A 172 -12.81 -16.84 -10.64
N HIS A 173 -11.71 -16.51 -9.94
CA HIS A 173 -11.79 -16.09 -8.55
C HIS A 173 -12.56 -14.75 -8.38
N THR A 174 -12.55 -13.88 -9.39
CA THR A 174 -13.32 -12.62 -9.42
C THR A 174 -14.74 -12.75 -9.98
N GLU A 175 -15.05 -13.90 -10.62
CA GLU A 175 -16.39 -14.28 -11.07
C GLU A 175 -17.16 -14.93 -9.90
N GLU A 176 -16.50 -15.77 -9.10
CA GLU A 176 -17.06 -16.40 -7.90
C GLU A 176 -17.12 -15.47 -6.66
N MET A 177 -16.13 -14.59 -6.49
CA MET A 177 -16.03 -13.72 -5.32
C MET A 177 -15.95 -12.24 -5.68
N LEU A 178 -16.64 -11.41 -4.89
CA LEU A 178 -16.60 -9.96 -5.02
C LEU A 178 -15.17 -9.44 -4.84
N LYS A 179 -14.58 -8.82 -5.88
CA LYS A 179 -13.16 -8.42 -5.87
C LYS A 179 -12.72 -7.55 -4.68
N HIS A 180 -13.63 -6.75 -4.10
CA HIS A 180 -13.32 -5.97 -2.90
C HIS A 180 -13.05 -6.86 -1.66
N LYS A 181 -13.68 -8.04 -1.56
CA LYS A 181 -13.39 -9.03 -0.51
C LYS A 181 -12.03 -9.70 -0.69
N LEU A 182 -11.57 -9.90 -1.93
CA LEU A 182 -10.20 -10.35 -2.19
C LEU A 182 -9.17 -9.28 -1.78
N VAL A 183 -9.43 -8.00 -2.06
CA VAL A 183 -8.58 -6.89 -1.59
C VAL A 183 -8.60 -6.78 -0.05
N ASP A 184 -9.78 -6.81 0.57
CA ASP A 184 -9.94 -6.79 2.03
C ASP A 184 -9.17 -7.94 2.67
N PHE A 185 -9.34 -9.16 2.15
CA PHE A 185 -8.65 -10.35 2.63
C PHE A 185 -7.13 -10.21 2.55
N ILE A 186 -6.56 -9.72 1.44
CA ILE A 186 -5.08 -9.58 1.31
C ILE A 186 -4.54 -8.55 2.31
N ILE A 187 -5.25 -7.43 2.52
CA ILE A 187 -4.84 -6.40 3.48
C ILE A 187 -4.97 -6.92 4.93
N GLN A 188 -6.06 -7.63 5.24
CA GLN A 188 -6.24 -8.30 6.54
C GLN A 188 -5.13 -9.33 6.79
N PHE A 189 -4.82 -10.16 5.79
CA PHE A 189 -3.73 -11.13 5.86
C PHE A 189 -2.37 -10.45 6.16
N MET A 190 -2.04 -9.34 5.50
CA MET A 190 -0.83 -8.57 5.80
C MET A 190 -0.81 -8.04 7.24
N GLU A 191 -1.95 -7.59 7.76
CA GLU A 191 -2.07 -7.12 9.15
C GLU A 191 -2.09 -8.25 10.19
N GLU A 192 -2.52 -9.45 9.85
CA GLU A 192 -2.62 -10.59 10.76
C GLU A 192 -1.29 -11.34 10.87
N VAL A 193 -0.55 -11.50 9.78
CA VAL A 193 0.75 -12.19 9.79
C VAL A 193 1.77 -11.50 10.70
N ASP A 194 1.88 -10.17 10.67
CA ASP A 194 2.79 -9.43 11.56
C ASP A 194 2.45 -9.64 13.05
N LYS A 195 1.16 -9.85 13.38
CA LYS A 195 0.68 -10.14 14.75
C LYS A 195 0.98 -11.60 15.13
N GLU A 196 0.59 -12.55 14.29
CA GLU A 196 0.75 -14.00 14.50
C GLU A 196 2.23 -14.39 14.67
N ILE A 197 3.14 -13.82 13.86
CA ILE A 197 4.59 -14.02 14.01
C ILE A 197 5.09 -13.45 15.35
N SER A 198 4.58 -12.29 15.76
CA SER A 198 4.94 -11.65 17.05
C SER A 198 4.43 -12.46 18.24
N GLU A 199 3.20 -12.98 18.18
CA GLU A 199 2.61 -13.83 19.23
C GLU A 199 3.33 -15.18 19.33
N MET A 200 3.59 -15.86 18.21
CA MET A 200 4.40 -17.09 18.21
C MET A 200 5.80 -16.88 18.81
N LYS A 201 6.45 -15.74 18.54
CA LYS A 201 7.74 -15.37 19.13
C LYS A 201 7.65 -15.20 20.65
N LEU A 202 6.59 -14.56 21.15
CA LEU A 202 6.33 -14.41 22.59
C LEU A 202 6.04 -15.76 23.26
N PHE A 203 5.21 -16.62 22.66
CA PHE A 203 4.92 -17.96 23.17
C PHE A 203 6.17 -18.86 23.21
N LEU A 204 7.02 -18.79 22.18
CA LEU A 204 8.29 -19.52 22.14
C LEU A 204 9.20 -19.09 23.31
N ASN A 205 9.40 -17.79 23.50
CA ASN A 205 10.23 -17.24 24.56
C ASN A 205 9.69 -17.57 25.97
N ALA A 206 8.37 -17.43 26.18
CA ALA A 206 7.73 -17.78 27.44
C ALA A 206 7.87 -19.29 27.77
N ARG A 207 7.71 -20.16 26.77
CA ARG A 207 7.87 -21.61 26.93
C ARG A 207 9.33 -22.01 27.17
N ALA A 208 10.28 -21.38 26.48
CA ALA A 208 11.70 -21.60 26.71
C ALA A 208 12.11 -21.23 28.14
N ARG A 209 11.60 -20.08 28.65
CA ARG A 209 11.78 -19.67 30.05
C ARG A 209 11.20 -20.70 31.02
N PHE A 210 9.94 -21.11 30.85
CA PHE A 210 9.29 -22.09 31.73
C PHE A 210 10.05 -23.43 31.79
N VAL A 211 10.57 -23.91 30.65
CA VAL A 211 11.39 -25.13 30.59
C VAL A 211 12.73 -24.94 31.31
N ALA A 212 13.39 -23.78 31.17
CA ALA A 212 14.62 -23.49 31.88
C ALA A 212 14.41 -23.39 33.40
N GLU A 213 13.34 -22.74 33.86
CA GLU A 213 12.97 -22.65 35.28
C GLU A 213 12.66 -24.04 35.85
N SER A 214 11.90 -24.87 35.12
CA SER A 214 11.56 -26.26 35.51
C SER A 214 12.73 -27.24 35.47
N PHE A 215 13.84 -26.89 34.81
CA PHE A 215 15.07 -27.69 34.78
C PHE A 215 16.07 -27.28 35.87
N LEU A 216 15.95 -26.05 36.39
CA LEU A 216 16.83 -25.49 37.42
C LEU A 216 16.23 -25.53 38.84
N THR A 217 14.96 -25.90 38.99
CA THR A 217 14.40 -26.32 40.28
C THR A 217 15.17 -27.55 40.80
N PRO A 218 15.73 -27.52 42.03
CA PRO A 218 16.36 -28.70 42.63
C PRO A 218 15.40 -29.89 42.69
N PHE A 219 15.97 -31.09 42.61
CA PHE A 219 15.27 -32.32 43.00
C PHE A 219 15.46 -32.53 44.51
N ASP A 220 14.37 -32.61 45.25
CA ASP A 220 14.32 -33.06 46.65
C ASP A 220 14.45 -34.59 46.75
#